data_AF-A0A538EZ31-F1
#
_entry.id   AF-A0A538EZ31-F1
#
_cell.length_a   1.000
_cell.length_b   1.000
_cell.length_c   1.000
_cell.angle_alpha   90.00
_cell.angle_beta   90.00
_cell.angle_gamma   90.00
#
_symmetry.space_group_name_H-M   'P 1'
#
loop_
_entity.id
_entity.type
_entity.pdbx_description
1 polymer ?
#
loop_
_entity_poly.entity_id
_entity_poly.type
_entity_poly.pdbx_seq_one_letter_code
_entity_poly.pdbx_strand_id
1 'polypeptide(L)'
;MVRLSTFLRNPFSFLFARSGKEERIAAYVIREHERGRTLAEILEDPYIRNRCTPQELARMLDSPEVIHALGEGVVATERERRP
;
A
#
# COMPACT_ATOMS: atom_id res chain seq x y z
N MET A 1 -2.17 9.47 20.28
CA MET A 1 -3.16 10.41 19.70
C MET A 1 -2.55 10.97 18.42
N VAL A 2 -2.85 10.37 17.26
CA VAL A 2 -2.61 11.00 15.95
C VAL A 2 -3.81 10.63 15.07
N ARG A 3 -4.70 11.60 14.90
CA ARG A 3 -5.76 11.57 13.89
C ARG A 3 -5.16 12.15 12.62
N LEU A 4 -4.83 11.31 11.65
CA LEU A 4 -4.66 11.76 10.26
C LEU A 4 -5.92 11.36 9.49
N SER A 5 -7.01 12.00 9.90
CA SER A 5 -8.25 12.06 9.15
C SER A 5 -7.95 12.63 7.76
N THR A 6 -8.33 11.83 6.75
CA THR A 6 -9.13 12.25 5.61
C THR A 6 -8.48 13.37 4.79
N PHE A 7 -7.91 13.08 3.62
CA PHE A 7 -7.87 13.96 2.42
C PHE A 7 -6.67 13.63 1.53
N LEU A 8 -6.72 12.55 0.74
CA LEU A 8 -5.98 12.49 -0.52
C LEU A 8 -6.80 11.69 -1.53
N ARG A 9 -7.85 12.33 -2.06
CA ARG A 9 -8.50 11.89 -3.29
C ARG A 9 -7.50 12.15 -4.41
N ASN A 10 -6.59 11.19 -4.62
CA ASN A 10 -5.40 11.35 -5.44
C ASN A 10 -5.80 11.73 -6.88
N PRO A 11 -5.49 12.95 -7.36
CA PRO A 11 -5.93 13.44 -8.68
C PRO A 11 -5.23 12.74 -9.86
N PHE A 12 -4.36 11.76 -9.57
CA PHE A 12 -3.58 11.00 -10.54
C PHE A 12 -3.92 9.51 -10.59
N SER A 13 -5.00 9.06 -9.93
CA SER A 13 -5.46 7.66 -9.99
C SER A 13 -5.72 7.17 -11.43
N PHE A 14 -6.02 8.08 -12.35
CA PHE A 14 -6.27 7.77 -13.76
C PHE A 14 -5.00 7.55 -14.62
N LEU A 15 -3.83 8.08 -14.24
CA LEU A 15 -2.59 7.93 -15.02
C LEU A 15 -1.93 6.55 -14.86
N PHE A 16 -2.41 5.76 -13.90
CA PHE A 16 -1.92 4.42 -13.61
C PHE A 16 -3.10 3.45 -13.64
N ALA A 17 -3.68 3.25 -14.84
CA ALA A 17 -4.70 2.24 -15.09
C ALA A 17 -4.14 0.83 -14.84
N ARG A 18 -3.98 0.49 -13.57
CA ARG A 18 -3.63 -0.84 -13.11
C ARG A 18 -4.85 -1.75 -13.26
N SER A 19 -4.60 -3.06 -13.23
CA SER A 19 -5.69 -4.00 -13.11
C SER A 19 -6.50 -3.66 -11.85
N GLY A 20 -7.84 -3.66 -11.91
CA GLY A 20 -8.68 -3.33 -10.74
C GLY A 20 -8.47 -4.26 -9.53
N LYS A 21 -7.69 -5.33 -9.69
CA LYS A 21 -7.17 -6.17 -8.61
C LYS A 21 -6.12 -5.43 -7.78
N GLU A 22 -5.12 -4.82 -8.40
CA GLU A 22 -4.04 -4.11 -7.69
C GLU A 22 -4.57 -2.88 -6.95
N GLU A 23 -5.50 -2.14 -7.55
CA GLU A 23 -6.15 -0.98 -6.91
C GLU A 23 -6.88 -1.39 -5.61
N ARG A 24 -7.59 -2.53 -5.62
CA ARG A 24 -8.23 -3.06 -4.41
C ARG A 24 -7.24 -3.47 -3.33
N ILE A 25 -6.06 -3.95 -3.72
CA ILE A 25 -5.02 -4.38 -2.77
C ILE A 25 -4.36 -3.14 -2.17
N ALA A 26 -4.03 -2.13 -2.98
CA ALA A 26 -3.52 -0.84 -2.51
C ALA A 26 -4.51 -0.18 -1.53
N ALA A 27 -5.79 -0.09 -1.90
CA ALA A 27 -6.83 0.46 -1.03
C ALA A 27 -6.98 -0.32 0.29
N TYR A 28 -6.88 -1.65 0.24
CA TYR A 28 -6.88 -2.50 1.43
C TYR A 28 -5.69 -2.18 2.35
N VAL A 29 -4.48 -2.11 1.79
CA VAL A 29 -3.26 -1.82 2.57
C VAL A 29 -3.34 -0.46 3.24
N ILE A 30 -3.74 0.57 2.49
CA ILE A 30 -3.88 1.93 3.00
C ILE A 30 -4.88 1.95 4.16
N ARG A 31 -6.05 1.33 3.98
CA ARG A 31 -7.09 1.26 5.01
C ARG A 31 -6.64 0.54 6.28
N GLU A 32 -5.94 -0.59 6.16
CA GLU A 32 -5.46 -1.32 7.35
C GLU A 32 -4.31 -0.59 8.05
N HIS A 33 -3.50 0.16 7.31
CA HIS A 33 -2.47 1.01 7.91
C HIS A 33 -3.06 2.22 8.64
N GLU A 34 -4.09 2.86 8.08
CA GLU A 34 -4.86 3.93 8.76
C GLU A 34 -5.50 3.46 10.06
N ARG A 35 -5.74 2.15 10.21
CA ARG A 35 -6.23 1.53 11.46
C ARG A 35 -5.13 1.29 12.49
N GLY A 36 -3.88 1.61 12.16
CA GLY A 36 -2.72 1.51 13.04
C GLY A 36 -1.98 0.18 13.00
N ARG A 37 -2.30 -0.71 12.05
CA ARG A 37 -1.51 -1.93 11.82
C ARG A 37 -0.23 -1.59 11.05
N THR A 38 0.85 -2.32 11.33
CA THR A 38 2.12 -2.10 10.61
C THR A 38 2.03 -2.63 9.18
N LEU A 39 2.78 -2.01 8.26
CA LEU A 39 2.81 -2.46 6.86
C LEU A 39 3.28 -3.92 6.76
N ALA A 40 4.27 -4.33 7.56
CA ALA A 40 4.74 -5.71 7.62
C ALA A 40 3.58 -6.69 7.88
N GLU A 41 2.82 -6.49 8.95
CA GLU A 41 1.69 -7.35 9.33
C GLU A 41 0.61 -7.40 8.25
N ILE A 42 0.32 -6.27 7.62
CA ILE A 42 -0.71 -6.18 6.57
C ILE A 42 -0.27 -6.97 5.33
N LEU A 43 1.01 -6.89 4.94
CA LEU A 43 1.54 -7.62 3.81
C LEU A 43 1.58 -9.14 4.03
N GLU A 44 1.53 -9.57 5.30
CA GLU A 44 1.42 -10.97 5.68
C GLU A 44 -0.01 -11.51 5.68
N ASP A 45 -1.02 -10.63 5.54
CA ASP A 45 -2.42 -11.03 5.58
C ASP A 45 -2.72 -12.05 4.47
N PRO A 46 -3.53 -13.10 4.76
CA PRO A 46 -3.91 -14.10 3.76
C PRO A 46 -4.55 -13.48 2.51
N TYR A 47 -5.26 -12.37 2.68
CA TYR A 47 -5.87 -11.62 1.57
C TYR A 47 -4.83 -11.16 0.54
N ILE A 48 -3.68 -10.66 1.00
CA ILE A 48 -2.60 -10.17 0.13
C ILE A 48 -1.78 -11.34 -0.39
N ARG A 49 -1.36 -12.27 0.48
CA ARG A 49 -0.56 -13.44 0.07
C ARG A 49 -1.24 -14.31 -0.98
N ASN A 50 -2.57 -14.46 -0.92
CA ASN A 50 -3.32 -15.24 -1.90
C ASN A 50 -3.60 -14.49 -3.21
N ARG A 51 -3.31 -13.19 -3.27
CA ARG A 51 -3.70 -12.33 -4.40
C ARG A 51 -2.54 -11.59 -5.03
N CYS A 52 -1.41 -11.41 -4.36
CA CYS A 52 -0.23 -10.77 -4.95
C CYS A 52 0.93 -11.74 -4.98
N THR A 53 1.54 -11.84 -6.16
CA THR A 53 2.91 -12.32 -6.30
C THR A 53 3.89 -11.32 -5.64
N PRO A 54 5.07 -11.78 -5.21
CA PRO A 54 6.10 -10.88 -4.67
C PRO A 54 6.45 -9.71 -5.60
N GLN A 55 6.43 -9.95 -6.92
CA GLN A 55 6.72 -8.94 -7.95
C GLN A 55 5.60 -7.91 -8.08
N GLU A 56 4.33 -8.33 -8.07
CA GLU A 56 3.19 -7.39 -8.03
C GLU A 56 3.24 -6.55 -6.75
N LEU A 57 3.65 -7.15 -5.63
CA LEU A 57 3.74 -6.49 -4.34
C LEU A 57 4.87 -5.44 -4.32
N ALA A 58 6.03 -5.74 -4.91
CA ALA A 58 7.11 -4.78 -5.07
C ALA A 58 6.67 -3.56 -5.90
N ARG A 59 6.02 -3.78 -7.05
CA ARG A 59 5.47 -2.70 -7.89
C ARG A 59 4.41 -1.88 -7.14
N MET A 60 3.60 -2.53 -6.30
CA MET A 60 2.62 -1.85 -5.46
C MET A 60 3.30 -0.93 -4.44
N LEU A 61 4.40 -1.37 -3.81
CA LEU A 61 5.17 -0.55 -2.89
C LEU A 61 5.87 0.63 -3.59
N ASP A 62 6.27 0.48 -4.86
CA ASP A 62 6.81 1.58 -5.66
C ASP A 62 5.74 2.57 -6.15
N SER A 63 4.47 2.32 -5.84
CA SER A 63 3.37 3.15 -6.34
C SER A 63 3.25 4.46 -5.55
N PRO A 64 3.15 5.61 -6.23
CA PRO A 64 3.10 6.91 -5.57
C PRO A 64 1.89 7.03 -4.63
N GLU A 65 0.75 6.45 -4.96
CA GLU A 65 -0.43 6.42 -4.08
C GLU A 65 -0.13 5.73 -2.73
N VAL A 66 0.55 4.58 -2.78
CA VAL A 66 0.90 3.80 -1.59
C VAL A 66 1.98 4.52 -0.79
N ILE A 67 2.98 5.08 -1.47
CA ILE A 67 4.04 5.89 -0.85
C ILE A 67 3.47 7.13 -0.17
N HIS A 68 2.57 7.87 -0.81
CA HIS A 68 1.95 9.06 -0.23
C HIS A 68 1.04 8.72 0.95
N ALA A 69 0.32 7.60 0.89
CA ALA A 69 -0.61 7.20 1.96
C ALA A 69 0.09 6.58 3.18
N LEU A 70 1.17 5.81 2.97
CA LEU A 70 1.92 5.15 4.04
C LEU A 70 3.09 5.99 4.55
N GLY A 71 3.60 6.91 3.74
CA GLY A 71 4.82 7.68 3.97
C GLY A 71 6.07 6.99 3.42
N GLU A 72 6.99 7.78 2.86
CA GLU A 72 8.23 7.29 2.23
C GLU A 72 9.08 6.42 3.17
N GLY A 73 9.19 6.77 4.45
CA GLY A 73 10.02 6.02 5.41
C GLY A 73 9.49 4.61 5.74
N VAL A 74 8.16 4.45 5.80
CA VAL A 74 7.53 3.14 6.07
C VAL A 74 7.71 2.22 4.87
N VAL A 75 7.52 2.75 3.67
CA VAL A 75 7.70 2.00 2.43
C VAL A 75 9.17 1.63 2.19
N ALA A 76 10.10 2.57 2.43
CA ALA A 76 11.54 2.31 2.28
C ALA A 76 12.01 1.16 3.18
N THR A 77 11.58 1.15 4.45
CA THR A 77 11.90 0.08 5.41
C THR A 77 11.45 -1.30 4.90
N GLU A 78 10.25 -1.40 4.35
CA GLU A 78 9.72 -2.68 3.86
C GLU A 78 10.32 -3.10 2.51
N ARG A 79 10.80 -2.15 1.69
CA ARG A 79 11.59 -2.45 0.49
C ARG A 79 12.95 -3.02 0.87
N GLU A 80 13.67 -2.41 1.82
CA GLU A 80 14.98 -2.90 2.27
C GLU A 80 14.91 -4.28 2.93
N ARG A 81 13.79 -4.60 3.58
CA ARG A 81 13.56 -5.90 4.20
C ARG A 81 13.37 -7.03 3.16
N ARG A 82 13.02 -6.71 1.91
CA ARG A 82 12.72 -7.69 0.86
C ARG A 82 13.77 -7.61 -0.25
N PRO A 83 14.68 -8.60 -0.35
CA PRO A 83 15.71 -8.62 -1.39
C PRO A 83 15.14 -8.88 -2.79
#